data_AF-A0A0R2HAW8-F1
#
_entry.id   AF-A0A0R2HAW8-F1
#
_cell.length_a   1.000
_cell.length_b   1.000
_cell.length_c   1.000
_cell.angle_alpha   90.00
_cell.angle_beta   90.00
_cell.angle_gamma   90.00
#
_symmetry.space_group_name_H-M   'P 1'
#
loop_
_entity.id
_entity.type
_entity.pdbx_description
1 polymer ?
#
loop_
_entity_poly.entity_id
_entity_poly.type
_entity_poly.pdbx_seq_one_letter_code
_entity_poly.pdbx_strand_id
1 'polypeptide(L)'
;MSHSLVIALLIYSIVWFGIVWNFVKKGKIAIKYGIVWFGAALAIFFVSVLPGFMTMITNFFGFKAMSNLIIAFLITLLMTITLILTIIVTTQKKQIKLLIQEFSLLKSELEDHLERKE
;
A
#
# COMPACT_ATOMS: atom_id res chain seq x y z
N MET A 1 -22.95 0.89 18.53
CA MET A 1 -21.68 1.64 18.37
C MET A 1 -21.80 2.94 19.13
N SER A 2 -20.74 3.37 19.85
CA SER A 2 -20.70 4.77 20.30
C SER A 2 -20.57 5.67 19.07
N HIS A 3 -21.44 6.67 18.94
CA HIS A 3 -21.43 7.63 17.83
C HIS A 3 -20.04 8.28 17.64
N SER A 4 -19.27 8.40 18.73
CA SER A 4 -17.90 8.92 18.72
C SER A 4 -16.95 8.12 17.82
N LEU A 5 -17.06 6.79 17.78
CA LEU A 5 -16.18 5.94 16.95
C LEU A 5 -16.48 6.09 15.46
N VAL A 6 -17.77 6.19 15.11
CA VAL A 6 -18.21 6.35 13.72
C VAL A 6 -17.75 7.71 13.18
N ILE A 7 -17.91 8.78 13.97
CA ILE A 7 -17.48 10.13 13.60
C ILE A 7 -15.95 10.18 13.42
N ALA A 8 -15.19 9.57 14.32
CA ALA A 8 -13.73 9.52 14.23
C ALA A 8 -13.25 8.81 12.95
N LEU A 9 -13.85 7.66 12.61
CA LEU A 9 -13.51 6.91 11.40
C LEU A 9 -13.88 7.67 10.11
N LEU A 10 -15.02 8.37 10.10
CA LEU A 10 -15.45 9.19 8.97
C LEU A 10 -14.46 10.34 8.70
N ILE A 11 -14.08 11.08 9.74
CA ILE A 11 -13.10 12.17 9.63
C ILE A 11 -11.76 11.61 9.13
N TYR A 12 -11.30 10.50 9.71
CA TYR A 12 -10.06 9.86 9.31
C TYR A 12 -10.08 9.44 7.83
N SER A 13 -11.16 8.81 7.37
CA SER A 13 -11.32 8.37 5.98
C SER A 13 -11.24 9.54 4.99
N ILE A 14 -11.92 10.66 5.27
CA ILE A 14 -11.93 11.86 4.41
C ILE A 14 -10.53 12.49 4.34
N VAL A 15 -9.87 12.66 5.49
CA VAL A 15 -8.52 13.23 5.57
C VAL A 15 -7.53 12.32 4.83
N TRP A 16 -7.61 11.01 5.05
CA TRP A 16 -6.74 10.03 4.40
C TRP A 16 -6.91 10.03 2.88
N PHE A 17 -8.15 10.06 2.40
CA PHE A 17 -8.46 10.17 0.98
C PHE A 17 -7.85 11.44 0.37
N GLY A 18 -7.95 12.59 1.04
CA GLY A 18 -7.35 13.85 0.60
C GLY A 18 -5.82 13.78 0.50
N ILE A 19 -5.15 13.12 1.45
CA ILE A 19 -3.69 12.92 1.44
C ILE A 19 -3.29 12.04 0.24
N VAL A 20 -3.94 10.89 0.07
CA VAL A 20 -3.67 9.94 -1.03
C VAL A 20 -3.89 10.62 -2.38
N TRP A 21 -5.01 11.33 -2.54
CA TRP A 21 -5.31 12.10 -3.73
C TRP A 21 -4.21 13.11 -4.07
N ASN A 22 -3.74 13.87 -3.08
CA ASN A 22 -2.68 14.86 -3.26
C ASN A 22 -1.35 14.22 -3.68
N PHE A 23 -1.01 13.06 -3.11
CA PHE A 23 0.21 12.33 -3.45
C PHE A 23 0.19 11.74 -4.86
N VAL A 24 -0.98 11.25 -5.31
CA VAL A 24 -1.19 10.80 -6.69
C VAL A 24 -1.13 11.99 -7.65
N LYS A 25 -1.83 13.10 -7.37
CA LYS A 25 -1.83 14.30 -8.21
C LYS A 25 -0.44 14.90 -8.39
N LYS A 26 0.40 14.87 -7.34
CA LYS A 26 1.78 15.37 -7.37
C LYS A 26 2.77 14.41 -8.05
N GLY A 27 2.31 13.28 -8.59
CA GLY A 27 3.16 12.28 -9.25
C GLY A 27 4.14 11.57 -8.32
N LYS A 28 4.05 11.78 -6.99
CA LYS A 28 4.93 11.15 -6.00
C LYS A 28 4.67 9.66 -5.85
N ILE A 29 3.46 9.22 -6.20
CA ILE A 29 3.04 7.82 -6.18
C ILE A 29 2.55 7.47 -7.59
N ALA A 30 3.15 6.45 -8.20
CA ALA A 30 2.64 5.92 -9.45
C ALA A 30 1.19 5.40 -9.24
N ILE A 31 0.30 5.65 -10.20
CA ILE A 31 -1.15 5.37 -10.09
C ILE A 31 -1.44 3.94 -9.59
N LYS A 32 -0.65 2.94 -10.02
CA LYS A 32 -0.73 1.55 -9.56
C LYS A 32 -0.64 1.38 -8.03
N TYR A 33 0.18 2.18 -7.36
CA TYR A 33 0.34 2.14 -5.91
C TYR A 33 -0.70 3.01 -5.20
N GLY A 34 -1.22 4.04 -5.87
CA GLY A 34 -2.36 4.83 -5.40
C GLY A 34 -3.63 3.99 -5.24
N ILE A 35 -3.85 3.01 -6.14
CA ILE A 35 -4.98 2.08 -6.08
C ILE A 35 -5.04 1.29 -4.78
N VAL A 36 -3.89 0.83 -4.25
CA VAL A 36 -3.83 0.11 -2.96
C VAL A 36 -4.33 1.00 -1.82
N TRP A 37 -3.93 2.28 -1.82
CA TRP A 37 -4.33 3.24 -0.80
C TRP A 37 -5.78 3.71 -0.94
N PHE A 38 -6.30 3.84 -2.15
CA PHE A 38 -7.73 4.07 -2.38
C PHE A 38 -8.58 2.88 -1.92
N GLY A 39 -8.14 1.65 -2.19
CA GLY A 39 -8.78 0.44 -1.69
C GLY A 39 -8.82 0.39 -0.16
N ALA A 40 -7.73 0.78 0.50
CA ALA A 40 -7.69 0.88 1.95
C ALA A 40 -8.66 1.95 2.51
N ALA A 41 -8.70 3.14 1.90
CA ALA A 41 -9.64 4.19 2.29
C ALA A 41 -11.10 3.74 2.13
N LEU A 42 -11.39 3.05 1.03
CA LEU A 42 -12.71 2.47 0.75
C LEU A 42 -13.09 1.40 1.77
N ALA A 43 -12.15 0.53 2.16
CA ALA A 43 -12.40 -0.49 3.16
C ALA A 43 -12.75 0.12 4.53
N ILE A 44 -12.03 1.17 4.95
CA ILE A 44 -12.32 1.92 6.18
C ILE A 44 -13.70 2.59 6.11
N PHE A 45 -14.05 3.13 4.94
CA PHE A 45 -15.36 3.73 4.71
C PHE A 45 -16.49 2.70 4.86
N PHE A 46 -16.36 1.51 4.26
CA PHE A 46 -17.35 0.44 4.40
C PHE A 46 -17.51 -0.04 5.84
N VAL A 47 -16.42 -0.14 6.60
CA VAL A 47 -16.47 -0.46 8.05
C VAL A 47 -17.28 0.59 8.82
N SER A 48 -17.23 1.85 8.41
CA SER A 48 -17.93 2.96 9.07
C SER A 48 -19.43 3.02 8.72
N VAL A 49 -19.80 2.68 7.49
CA VAL A 49 -21.18 2.79 7.00
C VAL A 49 -22.04 1.56 7.36
N LEU A 50 -21.44 0.40 7.61
CA LEU A 50 -22.15 -0.86 7.87
C LEU A 50 -21.94 -1.40 9.30
N PRO A 51 -22.49 -0.73 10.33
CA PRO A 51 -22.33 -1.14 11.73
C PRO A 51 -22.95 -2.52 12.03
N GLY A 52 -24.02 -2.89 11.32
CA GLY A 52 -24.70 -4.18 11.50
C GLY A 52 -23.83 -5.37 11.10
N PHE A 53 -23.16 -5.28 9.94
CA PHE A 53 -22.22 -6.31 9.46
C PHE A 53 -21.04 -6.48 10.42
N MET A 54 -20.52 -5.36 10.89
CA MET A 54 -19.45 -5.31 11.88
C MET A 54 -19.83 -5.98 13.22
N THR A 55 -21.07 -5.82 13.66
CA THR A 55 -21.59 -6.48 14.87
C THR A 55 -21.70 -8.00 14.68
N MET A 56 -22.10 -8.46 13.49
CA MET A 56 -22.16 -9.89 13.15
C MET A 56 -20.78 -10.54 13.21
N ILE A 57 -19.75 -9.91 12.64
CA ILE A 57 -18.37 -10.42 12.68
C ILE A 57 -17.81 -10.38 14.10
N THR A 58 -18.08 -9.31 14.85
CA THR A 58 -17.67 -9.18 16.26
C THR A 58 -18.17 -10.37 17.09
N ASN A 59 -19.44 -10.74 16.92
CA ASN A 59 -20.03 -11.90 17.61
C ASN A 59 -19.46 -13.23 17.10
N PHE A 60 -19.20 -13.36 15.79
CA PHE A 60 -18.63 -14.58 15.20
C PHE A 60 -17.21 -14.86 15.67
N PHE A 61 -16.34 -13.83 15.72
CA PHE A 61 -14.96 -13.96 16.20
C PHE A 61 -14.82 -13.88 17.73
N GLY A 62 -15.91 -13.59 18.46
CA GLY A 62 -15.90 -13.50 19.93
C GLY A 62 -15.21 -12.24 20.47
N PHE A 63 -15.13 -11.16 19.68
CA PHE A 63 -14.56 -9.89 20.17
C PHE A 63 -15.52 -9.20 21.14
N LYS A 64 -15.03 -8.82 22.33
CA LYS A 64 -15.84 -8.16 23.36
C LYS A 64 -16.18 -6.69 23.03
N ALA A 65 -15.34 -6.02 22.25
CA ALA A 65 -15.52 -4.63 21.86
C ALA A 65 -15.28 -4.44 20.37
N MET A 66 -16.16 -3.68 19.72
CA MET A 66 -16.09 -3.32 18.30
C MET A 66 -14.77 -2.64 17.92
N SER A 67 -14.20 -1.85 18.83
CA SER A 67 -12.89 -1.19 18.67
C SER A 67 -11.77 -2.18 18.43
N ASN A 68 -11.80 -3.36 19.08
CA ASN A 68 -10.74 -4.36 18.97
C ASN A 68 -10.75 -5.01 17.59
N LEU A 69 -11.94 -5.23 17.03
CA LEU A 69 -12.09 -5.72 15.66
C LEU A 69 -11.55 -4.69 14.66
N ILE A 70 -11.88 -3.41 14.84
CA ILE A 70 -11.37 -2.33 13.97
C ILE A 70 -9.84 -2.25 14.03
N ILE A 71 -9.24 -2.33 15.22
CA ILE A 71 -7.78 -2.34 15.39
C ILE A 71 -7.17 -3.56 14.69
N ALA A 72 -7.73 -4.77 14.91
CA ALA A 72 -7.27 -5.97 14.24
C ALA A 72 -7.33 -5.84 12.71
N PHE A 73 -8.43 -5.30 12.18
CA PHE A 73 -8.61 -5.03 10.75
C PHE A 73 -7.55 -4.06 10.21
N LEU A 74 -7.31 -2.94 10.90
CA LEU A 74 -6.29 -1.96 10.52
C LEU A 74 -4.88 -2.56 10.53
N ILE A 75 -4.55 -3.39 11.52
CA ILE A 75 -3.26 -4.09 11.59
C ILE A 75 -3.11 -5.07 10.41
N THR A 76 -4.12 -5.89 10.12
CA THR A 76 -4.09 -6.82 8.99
C THR A 76 -3.96 -6.09 7.65
N LEU A 77 -4.67 -4.98 7.48
CA LEU A 77 -4.57 -4.12 6.31
C LEU A 77 -3.15 -3.56 6.17
N LEU A 78 -2.56 -3.06 7.25
CA LEU A 78 -1.20 -2.54 7.26
C LEU A 78 -0.17 -3.63 6.91
N MET A 79 -0.30 -4.82 7.49
CA MET A 79 0.56 -5.97 7.20
C MET A 79 0.46 -6.42 5.73
N THR A 80 -0.73 -6.34 5.15
CA THR A 80 -0.94 -6.66 3.73
C THR A 80 -0.23 -5.64 2.83
N ILE A 81 -0.36 -4.35 3.15
CA ILE A 81 0.31 -3.27 2.42
C ILE A 81 1.82 -3.43 2.50
N THR A 82 2.38 -3.68 3.69
CA THR A 82 3.83 -3.85 3.86
C THR A 82 4.33 -5.05 3.07
N LEU A 83 3.61 -6.18 3.06
CA LEU A 83 3.97 -7.34 2.25
C LEU A 83 3.99 -7.02 0.75
N ILE A 84 2.98 -6.31 0.24
CA ILE A 84 2.94 -5.86 -1.16
C ILE A 84 4.16 -4.97 -1.47
N LEU A 85 4.49 -4.01 -0.58
CA LEU A 85 5.67 -3.16 -0.73
C LEU A 85 6.96 -3.98 -0.75
N THR A 86 7.09 -4.98 0.13
CA THR A 86 8.26 -5.87 0.15
C THR A 86 8.43 -6.61 -1.18
N ILE A 87 7.34 -7.11 -1.78
CA ILE A 87 7.36 -7.78 -3.09
C ILE A 87 7.81 -6.80 -4.19
N ILE A 88 7.28 -5.57 -4.18
CA ILE A 88 7.63 -4.53 -5.14
C ILE A 88 9.13 -4.18 -5.04
N VAL A 89 9.62 -3.93 -3.83
CA VAL A 89 11.03 -3.58 -3.58
C VAL A 89 11.96 -4.72 -4.00
N THR A 90 11.58 -5.97 -3.70
CA THR A 90 12.35 -7.15 -4.10
C THR A 90 12.45 -7.27 -5.62
N THR A 91 11.34 -7.03 -6.33
CA THR A 91 11.30 -7.05 -7.79
C THR A 91 12.15 -5.93 -8.40
N GLN A 92 12.03 -4.71 -7.87
CA GLN A 92 12.83 -3.56 -8.31
C GLN A 92 14.32 -3.82 -8.10
N LYS A 93 14.72 -4.38 -6.96
CA LYS A 93 16.12 -4.73 -6.68
C LYS A 93 16.67 -5.71 -7.71
N LYS A 94 15.87 -6.70 -8.15
CA LYS A 94 16.25 -7.64 -9.22
C LYS A 94 16.44 -6.93 -10.56
N GLN A 95 15.52 -6.04 -10.94
CA GLN A 95 15.60 -5.27 -12.18
C GLN A 95 16.83 -4.36 -12.21
N ILE A 96 17.11 -3.65 -11.11
CA ILE A 96 18.31 -2.81 -10.99
C ILE A 96 19.59 -3.65 -11.14
N LYS A 97 19.65 -4.84 -10.51
CA LYS A 97 20.81 -5.73 -10.64
C LYS A 97 21.03 -6.15 -12.09
N LEU A 98 19.98 -6.51 -12.83
CA LEU A 98 20.07 -6.87 -14.25
C LEU A 98 20.55 -5.70 -15.10
N LEU A 99 19.99 -4.50 -14.87
CA LEU A 99 20.39 -3.29 -15.60
C LEU A 99 21.88 -2.96 -15.39
N ILE A 100 22.39 -3.13 -14.17
CA ILE A 100 23.82 -2.95 -13.86
C ILE A 100 24.67 -3.99 -14.61
N GLN A 101 24.21 -5.24 -14.69
CA GLN A 101 24.92 -6.31 -15.39
C GLN A 101 24.98 -6.04 -16.90
N GLU A 102 23.86 -5.70 -17.52
CA GLU A 102 23.80 -5.34 -18.95
C GLU A 102 24.68 -4.12 -19.25
N PHE A 103 24.65 -3.10 -18.39
CA PHE A 103 25.52 -1.94 -18.53
C PHE A 103 27.01 -2.30 -18.42
N SER A 104 27.37 -3.19 -17.50
CA SER A 104 28.77 -3.63 -17.34
C SER A 104 29.27 -4.42 -18.55
N LEU A 105 28.44 -5.29 -19.13
CA LEU A 105 28.78 -6.03 -20.35
C LEU A 105 28.96 -5.08 -21.53
N LEU A 106 28.00 -4.15 -21.72
CA LEU A 106 28.08 -3.16 -22.79
C LEU A 106 29.32 -2.28 -22.68
N LYS A 107 29.70 -1.90 -21.45
CA LYS A 107 30.93 -1.14 -21.19
C LYS A 107 32.18 -1.93 -21.59
N SER A 108 32.23 -3.22 -21.25
CA SER A 108 33.36 -4.09 -21.60
C SER A 108 33.51 -4.26 -23.11
N GLU A 109 32.40 -4.51 -23.82
CA GLU A 109 32.42 -4.65 -25.28
C GLU A 109 32.90 -3.36 -25.97
N LEU A 110 32.52 -2.21 -25.44
CA LEU A 110 32.98 -0.92 -25.95
C LEU A 110 34.50 -0.75 -25.76
N GLU A 111 35.04 -1.13 -24.61
CA GLU A 111 36.48 -1.06 -24.30
C GLU A 111 37.28 -1.98 -25.24
N ASP A 112 36.86 -3.24 -25.40
CA ASP A 112 37.45 -4.21 -26.34
C ASP A 112 37.39 -3.74 -27.82
N HIS A 113 36.38 -2.94 -28.17
CA HIS A 113 36.25 -2.37 -29.51
C HIS A 113 37.15 -1.16 -29.75
N LEU A 114 37.49 -0.40 -28.69
CA LEU A 114 38.41 0.72 -28.77
C LEU A 114 39.86 0.21 -28.84
N GLU A 115 40.23 -0.79 -28.04
CA GLU A 115 41.57 -1.39 -28.07
C GLU A 115 41.91 -2.04 -29.42
N ARG A 116 40.93 -2.64 -30.12
CA ARG A 116 41.14 -3.22 -31.46
C ARG A 116 41.33 -2.20 -32.59
N LYS A 117 41.08 -0.92 -32.34
CA LYS A 117 41.26 0.16 -33.33
C LYS A 117 42.61 0.87 -33.20
N GLU A 118 43.36 0.61 -32.13
CA GLU A 118 44.72 1.09 -31.90
C GLU A 118 45.75 0.04 -32.37
#